data_AF-A0A957X6G3-F1
#
_entry.id   AF-A0A957X6G3-F1
#
_cell.length_a   1.000
_cell.length_b   1.000
_cell.length_c   1.000
_cell.angle_alpha   90.00
_cell.angle_beta   90.00
_cell.angle_gamma   90.00
#
_symmetry.space_group_name_H-M   'P 1'
#
loop_
_entity.id
_entity.type
_entity.pdbx_description
1 polymer ?
#
loop_
_entity_poly.entity_id
_entity_poly.type
_entity_poly.pdbx_seq_one_letter_code
_entity_poly.pdbx_strand_id
1 'polypeptide(L)' 'MQILFTVHKYPPESLGGTEIYTVTLARALAAAGHDITVFCPSPAVAKVTIVHG' A
#
# COMPACT_ATOMS: atom_id res chain seq x y z
N MET A 1 -17.79 0.47 2.38
CA MET A 1 -17.00 1.55 3.04
C MET A 1 -15.86 1.94 2.12
N GLN A 2 -15.31 3.13 2.28
CA GLN A 2 -14.10 3.59 1.59
C GLN A 2 -12.90 3.39 2.53
N ILE A 3 -11.94 2.54 2.16
CA ILE A 3 -10.80 2.17 3.01
C ILE A 3 -9.49 2.40 2.26
N LEU A 4 -8.59 3.18 2.86
CA LEU A 4 -7.25 3.43 2.35
C LEU A 4 -6.21 2.69 3.20
N PHE A 5 -5.48 1.77 2.58
CA PHE A 5 -4.28 1.18 3.17
C PHE A 5 -3.05 1.99 2.79
N THR A 6 -2.19 2.24 3.78
CA THR A 6 -0.86 2.81 3.57
C THR A 6 0.19 1.76 3.95
N VAL A 7 1.04 1.38 3.00
CA VAL A 7 2.10 0.40 3.24
C VAL A 7 3.42 0.90 2.69
N HIS A 8 4.52 0.56 3.36
CA HIS A 8 5.85 1.01 2.95
C HIS A 8 6.37 0.33 1.68
N LYS A 9 5.83 -0.86 1.37
CA LYS A 9 6.19 -1.68 0.22
C LYS A 9 4.96 -2.47 -0.24
N TYR A 10 4.92 -2.84 -1.51
CA TYR A 10 3.81 -3.56 -2.12
C TYR A 10 4.31 -4.47 -3.26
N PRO A 11 3.57 -5.53 -3.63
CA PRO A 11 3.93 -6.35 -4.79
C PRO A 11 3.70 -5.59 -6.12
N PRO A 12 4.50 -5.89 -7.16
CA PRO A 12 5.54 -6.92 -7.23
C PRO A 12 6.91 -6.51 -6.66
N GLU A 13 7.10 -5.24 -6.28
CA GLU A 13 8.41 -4.70 -5.93
C GLU A 13 8.97 -5.24 -4.61
N SER A 14 8.11 -5.75 -3.73
CA SER A 14 8.49 -6.44 -2.50
C SER A 14 7.51 -7.57 -2.20
N LEU A 15 8.04 -8.68 -1.69
CA LEU A 15 7.28 -9.86 -1.29
C LEU A 15 7.68 -10.33 0.12
N GLY A 16 6.95 -9.83 1.11
CA GLY A 16 7.07 -10.15 2.52
C GLY A 16 5.69 -10.32 3.19
N GLY A 17 5.68 -10.69 4.47
CA GLY A 17 4.45 -11.03 5.19
C GLY A 17 3.41 -9.91 5.20
N THR A 18 3.82 -8.67 5.46
CA THR A 18 2.93 -7.50 5.47
C THR A 18 2.33 -7.23 4.10
N GLU A 19 3.12 -7.33 3.04
CA GLU A 19 2.67 -7.09 1.66
C GLU A 19 1.62 -8.12 1.23
N ILE A 20 1.89 -9.41 1.47
CA ILE A 20 0.96 -10.50 1.16
C ILE A 20 -0.31 -10.40 2.01
N TYR A 21 -0.18 -10.07 3.29
CA TYR A 21 -1.34 -9.85 4.16
C TYR A 21 -2.20 -8.68 3.65
N THR A 22 -1.58 -7.57 3.26
CA THR A 22 -2.27 -6.39 2.72
C THR A 22 -3.05 -6.74 1.46
N VAL A 23 -2.44 -7.45 0.50
CA VAL A 23 -3.13 -7.92 -0.71
C VAL A 23 -4.31 -8.83 -0.37
N THR A 24 -4.09 -9.77 0.53
CA THR A 24 -5.13 -10.77 0.90
C THR A 24 -6.31 -10.10 1.58
N LEU A 25 -6.06 -9.21 2.54
CA LEU A 25 -7.08 -8.47 3.25
C LEU A 25 -7.82 -7.48 2.33
N ALA A 26 -7.09 -6.73 1.50
CA ALA A 26 -7.69 -5.80 0.54
C ALA A 26 -8.64 -6.53 -0.43
N ARG A 27 -8.23 -7.70 -0.93
CA ARG A 27 -9.09 -8.54 -1.78
C ARG A 27 -10.32 -9.05 -1.05
N ALA A 28 -10.17 -9.54 0.18
CA ALA A 28 -11.29 -10.03 0.97
C ALA A 28 -12.32 -8.92 1.26
N LEU A 29 -11.86 -7.72 1.61
CA LEU A 29 -12.73 -6.57 1.84
C LEU A 29 -13.40 -6.08 0.55
N ALA A 30 -12.67 -6.06 -0.57
CA ALA A 30 -13.26 -5.74 -1.87
C ALA A 30 -14.36 -6.74 -2.25
N ALA A 31 -14.13 -8.03 -2.05
CA ALA A 31 -15.11 -9.09 -2.28
C ALA A 31 -16.35 -8.96 -1.37
N ALA A 32 -16.20 -8.38 -0.18
CA ALA A 32 -17.30 -8.06 0.72
C ALA A 32 -18.04 -6.74 0.38
N GLY A 33 -17.69 -6.07 -0.73
CA GLY A 33 -18.37 -4.86 -1.20
C GLY A 33 -17.81 -3.55 -0.66
N HIS A 34 -16.60 -3.56 -0.09
CA HIS A 34 -15.90 -2.34 0.28
C HIS A 34 -15.08 -1.80 -0.91
N ASP A 35 -14.91 -0.49 -0.96
CA ASP A 35 -14.03 0.17 -1.92
C ASP A 35 -12.68 0.40 -1.26
N ILE A 36 -11.63 -0.16 -1.87
CA ILE A 36 -10.31 -0.29 -1.28
C ILE A 36 -9.28 0.37 -2.18
N THR A 37 -8.49 1.27 -1.60
CA THR A 37 -7.31 1.85 -2.24
C THR A 37 -6.07 1.48 -1.44
N VAL A 38 -4.96 1.19 -2.12
CA VAL A 38 -3.66 0.95 -1.48
C VAL A 38 -2.68 1.99 -1.98
N PHE A 39 -2.09 2.75 -1.05
CA PHE A 39 -0.98 3.64 -1.31
C PHE A 39 0.32 3.04 -0.80
N CYS A 40 1.29 2.98 -1.70
CA CYS A 40 2.67 2.63 -1.39
C CYS A 40 3.63 3.60 -2.09
N PRO A 41 4.83 3.81 -1.55
CA PRO A 41 5.88 4.55 -2.23
C PRO A 41 6.16 3.94 -3.60
N SER A 42 6.14 4.76 -4.64
CA SER A 42 6.63 4.35 -5.95
C SER A 42 8.15 4.45 -5.97
N PRO A 43 8.88 3.40 -6.40
CA PRO A 43 10.33 3.46 -6.54
C PRO A 43 10.79 4.47 -7.60
N ALA A 44 9.89 4.87 -8.52
CA ALA A 44 10.16 5.87 -9.55
C ALA A 44 10.13 7.31 -9.01
N VAL A 45 9.60 7.54 -7.80
CA VAL A 45 9.51 8.87 -7.21
C VAL A 45 10.72 9.11 -6.31
N ALA A 46 11.49 10.15 -6.61
CA ALA A 46 12.65 10.53 -5.81
C ALA A 46 12.24 10.89 -4.38
N LYS A 47 13.06 10.47 -3.39
CA LYS A 47 12.87 10.88 -1.99
C LYS A 47 13.02 12.39 -1.89
N VAL A 48 12.01 13.05 -1.32
CA VAL A 48 12.09 14.46 -0.95
C VAL A 48 12.82 14.57 0.38
N THR A 49 13.97 15.24 0.40
CA THR A 49 14.69 15.57 1.63
C THR A 49 14.30 16.98 2.05
N ILE A 50 13.67 17.12 3.22
CA ILE A 50 13.39 18.43 3.82
C ILE A 50 14.60 18.85 4.64
N VAL A 51 15.33 19.88 4.19
CA VAL A 51 16.42 20.49 4.95
C VAL A 51 15.81 21.51 5.91
N HIS A 52 15.86 21.25 7.21
CA HIS A 52 15.55 22.26 8.22
C HIS A 52 16.81 23.10 8.43
N GLY A 53 16.71 24.41 8.15
CA GLY A 53 17.77 25.40 8.39
C GLY A 53 17.87 25.80 9.86
#